data_AF-A0A6Y1UA67-F1
#
_entry.id   AF-A0A6Y1UA67-F1
#
_cell.length_a   1.000
_cell.length_b   1.000
_cell.length_c   1.000
_cell.angle_alpha   90.00
_cell.angle_beta   90.00
_cell.angle_gamma   90.00
#
_symmetry.space_group_name_H-M   'P 1'
#
loop_
_entity.id
_entity.type
_entity.pdbx_description
1 polymer ?
#
loop_
_entity_poly.entity_id
_entity_poly.type
_entity_poly.pdbx_seq_one_letter_code
_entity_poly.pdbx_strand_id
1 'polypeptide(L)' 'MLDEHLITVGELLDRLKHYPRDTKISFSGLDFYRLKQRGENLIQVEFNQLVYRNSEGHVVVENLE' A
#
# COMPACT_ATOMS: atom_id res chain seq x y z
N MET A 1 -2.94 13.51 -13.95
CA MET A 1 -1.51 13.50 -13.61
C MET A 1 -1.18 12.04 -13.31
N LEU A 2 -0.27 11.42 -14.06
CA LEU A 2 0.08 10.02 -13.84
C LEU A 2 0.84 9.93 -12.51
N ASP A 3 0.36 9.06 -11.61
CA ASP A 3 1.09 8.54 -10.45
C ASP A 3 1.25 9.40 -9.18
N GLU A 4 0.42 10.43 -8.94
CA GLU A 4 0.48 11.24 -7.70
C GLU A 4 0.33 10.44 -6.38
N HIS A 5 -0.12 9.20 -6.45
CA HIS A 5 -0.33 8.32 -5.30
C HIS A 5 0.74 7.23 -5.13
N LEU A 6 1.77 7.21 -5.99
CA LEU A 6 2.84 6.21 -5.96
C LEU A 6 4.14 6.78 -5.42
N ILE A 7 4.94 5.92 -4.80
CA ILE A 7 6.33 6.17 -4.46
C ILE A 7 7.18 5.01 -4.99
N THR A 8 8.43 5.28 -5.29
CA THR A 8 9.41 4.25 -5.62
C THR A 8 9.81 3.47 -4.36
N VAL A 9 10.34 2.26 -4.56
CA VAL A 9 10.94 1.48 -3.47
C VAL A 9 12.11 2.23 -2.82
N GLY A 10 12.90 2.98 -3.61
CA GLY A 10 14.00 3.79 -3.10
C GLY A 10 13.55 4.88 -2.13
N GLU A 11 12.51 5.63 -2.49
CA GLU A 11 11.96 6.69 -1.61
C GLU A 11 11.39 6.12 -0.32
N LEU A 12 10.76 4.93 -0.36
CA LEU A 12 10.29 4.26 0.85
C LEU A 12 11.47 3.85 1.76
N LEU A 13 12.52 3.26 1.19
CA LEU A 13 13.73 2.88 1.93
C LEU A 13 14.41 4.10 2.57
N ASP A 14 14.51 5.21 1.85
CA ASP A 14 15.08 6.46 2.37
C ASP A 14 14.31 7.03 3.56
N ARG A 15 12.98 6.87 3.58
CA ARG A 15 12.14 7.27 4.72
C ARG A 15 12.30 6.31 5.90
N LEU A 16 12.44 5.01 5.63
CA LEU A 16 12.49 3.97 6.66
C LEU A 16 13.88 3.76 7.28
N LYS A 17 14.96 4.21 6.62
CA LYS A 17 16.35 3.93 7.04
C LYS A 17 16.74 4.38 8.46
N HIS A 18 15.97 5.30 9.05
CA HIS A 18 16.23 5.83 10.39
C HIS A 18 15.59 5.00 11.51
N TYR A 19 14.72 4.04 11.18
CA TYR A 19 14.04 3.19 12.17
C TYR A 19 14.78 1.84 12.33
N PRO A 20 14.74 1.23 13.53
CA PRO A 20 15.23 -0.15 13.73
C PRO A 20 14.61 -1.14 12.74
N ARG A 21 15.37 -2.15 12.30
CA ARG A 21 14.93 -3.13 11.28
C ARG A 21 13.72 -3.96 11.72
N ASP A 22 13.49 -4.11 13.01
CA ASP A 22 12.38 -4.82 13.63
C ASP A 22 11.17 -3.93 13.93
N THR A 23 11.22 -2.65 13.55
CA THR A 23 10.09 -1.73 13.66
C THR A 23 8.93 -2.22 12.80
N LYS A 24 7.77 -2.45 13.41
CA LYS A 24 6.55 -2.80 12.69
C LYS A 24 6.01 -1.59 11.93
N ILE A 25 5.54 -1.82 10.70
CA ILE A 25 4.78 -0.82 9.91
C ILE A 25 3.29 -1.10 10.12
N SER A 26 2.54 -0.06 10.51
CA SER A 26 1.08 -0.11 10.55
C SER A 26 0.49 0.44 9.26
N PHE A 27 -0.54 -0.22 8.74
CA PHE A 27 -1.27 0.21 7.53
C PHE A 27 -2.65 0.78 7.87
N SER A 28 -2.74 1.55 8.97
CA SER A 28 -3.93 2.32 9.35
C SER A 28 -5.22 1.49 9.41
N GLY A 29 -5.14 0.24 9.88
CA GLY A 29 -6.27 -0.68 10.00
C GLY A 29 -6.43 -1.70 8.88
N LEU A 30 -5.58 -1.64 7.84
CA LEU A 30 -5.51 -2.68 6.80
C LEU A 30 -4.55 -3.79 7.22
N ASP A 31 -4.92 -5.04 6.93
CA ASP A 31 -4.08 -6.19 7.18
C ASP A 31 -3.21 -6.47 5.95
N PHE A 32 -1.89 -6.39 6.12
CA PHE A 32 -0.95 -6.75 5.06
C PHE A 32 -1.18 -8.19 4.61
N TYR A 33 -1.37 -8.38 3.31
CA TYR A 33 -1.46 -9.70 2.70
C TYR A 33 -0.15 -10.06 2.00
N ARG A 34 0.21 -9.30 0.95
CA ARG A 34 1.43 -9.56 0.17
C ARG A 34 1.90 -8.33 -0.61
N LEU A 35 3.13 -8.41 -1.10
CA LEU A 35 3.61 -7.60 -2.22
C LEU A 35 3.40 -8.36 -3.52
N LYS A 36 2.90 -7.69 -4.56
CA LYS A 36 2.70 -8.30 -5.88
C LYS A 36 3.17 -7.40 -7.02
N GLN A 37 4.00 -7.95 -7.90
CA GLN A 37 4.43 -7.27 -9.12
C GLN A 37 3.25 -7.05 -10.08
N ARG A 38 3.14 -5.85 -10.63
CA ARG A 38 2.07 -5.38 -11.52
C ARG A 38 2.65 -4.63 -12.72
N GLY A 39 3.38 -5.35 -13.58
CA GLY A 39 4.10 -4.75 -14.70
C GLY A 39 5.60 -4.66 -14.42
N GLU A 40 6.34 -3.93 -15.25
CA GLU A 40 7.80 -3.93 -15.18
C GLU A 40 8.33 -3.19 -13.93
N ASN A 41 7.75 -2.03 -13.60
CA ASN A 41 8.26 -1.12 -12.56
C ASN A 41 7.22 -0.76 -11.49
N LEU A 42 6.27 -1.67 -11.21
CA LEU A 42 5.21 -1.44 -10.23
C LEU A 42 5.06 -2.66 -9.32
N ILE A 43 5.24 -2.43 -8.01
CA ILE A 43 4.87 -3.35 -6.94
C ILE A 43 3.63 -2.78 -6.27
N GLN A 44 2.64 -3.63 -6.03
CA GLN A 44 1.45 -3.29 -5.26
C GLN A 44 1.53 -3.96 -3.87
N VAL A 45 1.23 -3.19 -2.82
CA VAL A 45 0.88 -3.73 -1.52
C VAL A 45 -0.59 -4.16 -1.59
N GLU A 46 -0.85 -5.45 -1.47
CA GLU A 46 -2.20 -5.99 -1.37
C GLU A 46 -2.54 -6.23 0.11
N PHE A 47 -3.78 -5.93 0.47
CA PHE A 47 -4.35 -6.11 1.80
C PHE A 47 -5.37 -7.24 1.79
N ASN A 48 -5.69 -7.80 2.95
CA ASN A 48 -6.78 -8.78 3.07
C ASN A 48 -8.15 -8.12 2.80
N GLN A 49 -8.28 -6.84 3.16
CA GLN A 49 -9.46 -6.03 2.85
C GLN A 49 -9.51 -5.62 1.37
N LEU A 50 -10.71 -5.57 0.81
CA LEU A 50 -10.97 -4.95 -0.48
C LEU A 50 -10.98 -3.43 -0.32
N VAL A 51 -10.15 -2.73 -1.08
CA VAL A 51 -10.07 -1.26 -1.11
C VAL A 51 -10.41 -0.76 -2.50
N TYR A 52 -11.44 0.09 -2.62
CA TYR A 52 -11.89 0.61 -3.90
C TYR A 52 -12.52 2.01 -3.75
N ARG A 53 -12.67 2.72 -4.88
CA ARG A 53 -13.47 3.96 -4.92
C ARG A 53 -14.87 3.61 -5.38
N ASN A 54 -15.88 4.00 -4.61
CA ASN A 54 -17.28 3.80 -4.99
C ASN A 54 -17.73 4.85 -6.03
N SER A 55 -18.98 4.77 -6.47
CA SER A 55 -19.57 5.70 -7.46
C SER A 55 -19.65 7.16 -7.01
N GLU A 56 -19.59 7.41 -5.70
CA GLU A 56 -19.57 8.75 -5.11
C GLU A 56 -18.14 9.31 -4.99
N GLY A 57 -17.13 8.52 -5.33
CA GLY A 57 -15.72 8.89 -5.24
C GLY A 57 -15.08 8.63 -3.86
N HIS A 58 -15.85 8.10 -2.90
CA HIS A 58 -15.36 7.73 -1.58
C HIS A 58 -14.47 6.48 -1.65
N VAL A 59 -13.38 6.48 -0.88
CA VAL A 59 -12.58 5.27 -0.66
C VAL A 59 -13.32 4.41 0.35
N VAL A 60 -13.64 3.18 -0.05
CA VAL A 60 -14.34 2.18 0.76
C VAL A 60 -13.37 1.03 1.05
N VAL A 61 -13.45 0.51 2.27
CA VAL A 61 -12.67 -0.63 2.76
C VAL A 61 -13.66 -1.68 3.27
N GLU A 62 -13.59 -2.89 2.73
CA GLU A 62 -14.46 -4.00 3.12
C GLU A 62 -13.64 -5.22 3.55
N ASN A 63 -14.03 -5.86 4.65
CA ASN A 63 -13.52 -7.18 4.99
C ASN A 63 -14.21 -8.21 4.09
N LEU A 64 -13.43 -9.08 3.45
CA LEU A 64 -13.96 -10.21 2.70
C LEU A 64 -14.21 -11.35 3.71
N GLU A 65 -15.45 -11.83 3.80
CA GLU A 65 -15.82 -13.00 4.63
C GLU A 65 -15.10 -14.29 4.18
#